data_AF-A0A3M2TH85-F1
#
_entry.id   AF-A0A3M2TH85-F1
#
_cell.length_a   1.000
_cell.length_b   1.000
_cell.length_c   1.000
_cell.angle_alpha   90.00
_cell.angle_beta   90.00
_cell.angle_gamma   90.00
#
_symmetry.space_group_name_H-M   'P 1'
#
loop_
_entity.id
_entity.type
_entity.pdbx_description
1 polymer ?
#
loop_
_entity_poly.entity_id
_entity_poly.type
_entity_poly.pdbx_seq_one_letter_code
_entity_poly.pdbx_strand_id
1 'polypeptide(L)' 'MNFENMPELKWHYGYFIVLGVIVGGCTALFASFKRSGWL' A
#
# COMPACT_ATOMS: atom_id res chain seq x y z
N MET A 1 -20.10 -2.61 9.39
CA MET A 1 -19.84 -1.21 9.02
C MET A 1 -20.58 -0.91 7.72
N ASN A 2 -21.08 0.31 7.51
CA ASN A 2 -21.90 0.67 6.35
C ASN A 2 -21.07 0.68 5.05
N PHE A 3 -21.23 -0.31 4.17
CA PHE A 3 -20.52 -0.42 2.88
C PHE A 3 -21.35 0.06 1.68
N GLU A 4 -22.62 0.40 1.89
CA GLU A 4 -23.60 0.68 0.83
C GLU A 4 -23.29 1.94 0.01
N ASN A 5 -22.60 2.91 0.60
CA ASN A 5 -22.27 4.19 -0.05
C ASN A 5 -20.77 4.44 -0.21
N MET A 6 -19.96 3.37 -0.29
CA MET A 6 -18.51 3.48 -0.51
C MET A 6 -18.17 3.23 -2.00
N PRO A 7 -18.13 4.27 -2.85
CA PRO A 7 -17.83 4.12 -4.29
C PRO A 7 -16.43 3.56 -4.54
N GLU A 8 -15.51 3.77 -3.60
CA GLU A 8 -14.14 3.23 -3.57
C GLU A 8 -14.08 1.69 -3.57
N LEU A 9 -15.11 0.98 -3.08
CA LEU A 9 -15.18 -0.49 -3.13
C LEU A 9 -15.51 -1.04 -4.53
N LYS A 10 -16.07 -0.20 -5.42
CA LYS A 10 -16.39 -0.57 -6.81
C LYS A 10 -15.19 -0.50 -7.75
N TRP A 11 -14.06 0.02 -7.28
CA TRP A 11 -12.84 0.12 -8.07
C TRP A 11 -12.21 -1.26 -8.25
N HIS A 12 -12.34 -1.82 -9.45
CA HIS A 12 -11.83 -3.16 -9.78
C HIS A 12 -10.32 -3.32 -9.50
N TYR A 13 -9.55 -2.24 -9.67
CA TYR A 13 -8.11 -2.22 -9.42
C TYR A 13 -7.72 -1.61 -8.07
N GLY A 14 -8.68 -1.13 -7.27
CA GLY A 14 -8.41 -0.49 -5.98
C GLY A 14 -7.63 -1.42 -5.04
N TYR A 15 -7.99 -2.71 -5.04
CA TYR A 15 -7.28 -3.74 -4.27
C TYR A 15 -5.80 -3.86 -4.66
N PHE A 16 -5.49 -3.94 -5.95
CA PHE A 16 -4.12 -4.06 -6.43
C PHE A 16 -3.30 -2.78 -6.21
N ILE A 17 -3.93 -1.61 -6.34
CA ILE A 17 -3.28 -0.32 -6.05
C ILE A 17 -2.90 -0.25 -4.57
N VAL A 18 -3.81 -0.61 -3.66
CA VAL A 18 -3.53 -0.63 -2.22
C VAL A 18 -2.40 -1.60 -1.90
N LEU A 19 -2.42 -2.81 -2.46
CA LEU A 19 -1.32 -3.76 -2.31
C LEU A 19 0.01 -3.21 -2.83
N GLY A 20 0.00 -2.56 -4.00
CA GLY A 20 1.19 -1.92 -4.57
C GLY A 20 1.74 -0.81 -3.67
N VAL A 21 0.87 0.01 -3.07
CA VAL A 21 1.25 1.05 -2.11
C VAL A 21 1.84 0.46 -0.84
N ILE A 22 1.25 -0.60 -0.30
CA ILE A 22 1.76 -1.28 0.91
C ILE A 22 3.14 -1.86 0.64
N VAL A 23 3.29 -2.67 -0.41
CA VAL A 23 4.56 -3.30 -0.76
C VAL A 23 5.60 -2.24 -1.11
N GLY A 24 5.21 -1.22 -1.87
CA GLY A 24 6.06 -0.09 -2.22
C GLY A 24 6.56 0.68 -0.99
N GLY A 25 5.68 0.96 -0.02
CA GLY A 25 6.05 1.62 1.23
C GLY A 25 7.00 0.79 2.07
N CYS A 26 6.71 -0.51 2.25
CA CYS A 26 7.58 -1.42 2.99
C CYS A 26 8.96 -1.57 2.33
N THR A 27 9.01 -1.72 1.01
CA THR A 27 10.28 -1.84 0.26
C THR A 27 11.07 -0.55 0.24
N ALA A 28 10.42 0.61 0.08
CA ALA A 28 11.07 1.91 0.14
C ALA A 28 11.68 2.16 1.53
N LEU A 29 10.95 1.82 2.59
CA LEU A 29 11.41 1.95 3.96
C LEU A 29 12.59 1.00 4.24
N PHE A 30 12.46 -0.27 3.84
CA PHE A 30 13.53 -1.27 3.94
C PHE A 30 14.79 -0.84 3.18
N ALA A 31 14.65 -0.34 1.96
CA ALA A 31 15.76 0.16 1.16
C ALA A 31 16.43 1.38 1.80
N SER A 32 15.62 2.28 2.39
CA SER A 32 16.12 3.45 3.11
C SER A 32 16.92 3.06 4.35
N PHE A 33 16.41 2.14 5.17
CA PHE A 33 17.13 1.64 6.35
C PHE A 33 18.39 0.84 5.99
N LYS A 34 18.32 0.00 4.95
CA LYS A 34 19.49 -0.72 4.42
C LYS A 34 20.56 0.23 3.89
N ARG A 35 20.18 1.31 3.21
CA ARG A 35 21.12 2.32 2.70
C ARG A 35 21.76 3.13 3.83
N SER A 36 21.03 3.37 4.91
CA SER A 36 21.56 4.05 6.10
C SER A 36 22.48 3.17 6.96
N GLY A 37 22.75 1.93 6.55
CA GLY A 37 23.62 1.00 7.29
C GLY A 37 23.05 0.58 8.65
N TRP A 38 21.74 0.77 8.85
CA TRP A 38 21.02 0.43 10.08
C TRP A 38 20.55 -1.02 10.10
N LEU A 39 20.74 -1.76 9.00
CA LEU A 39 20.32 -3.15 8.82
C LEU A 39 21.46 -4.00 8.25
#